data_AF-A0A9D5IG83-F1
#
_entry.id   AF-A0A9D5IG83-F1
#
_cell.length_a   1.000
_cell.length_b   1.000
_cell.length_c   1.000
_cell.angle_alpha   90.00
_cell.angle_beta   90.00
_cell.angle_gamma   90.00
#
_symmetry.space_group_name_H-M   'P 1'
#
loop_
_entity.id
_entity.type
_entity.pdbx_description
1 polymer ?
#
loop_
_entity_poly.entity_id
_entity_poly.type
_entity_poly.pdbx_seq_one_letter_code
_entity_poly.pdbx_strand_id
1 'polypeptide(L)'
;MILFGLNGDEVATDYTKRIITTILVAATTSAATFLFTWWWARRRAHQQWHSKEFLDRIIVSLNIFNDGYLKIRTVLERSIDEIFLNKVAIDKVWTAARATTLANPVMPIPKDDRWFLLNFVLNAVAEHFVNGHIRQDAGQPVTTVRYALFLTCELVGDERIRKVRAMLIRADLLADFPYKDSMPKLENPWHSDRIVTLRQAAELFQKEPDNFLVLEVCV
;
A
#
# COMPACT_ATOMS: atom_id res chain seq x y z
N MET A 1 58.07 -37.14 29.98
CA MET A 1 57.15 -37.90 29.11
C MET A 1 55.90 -38.19 29.94
N ILE A 2 54.95 -37.26 29.99
CA ILE A 2 53.70 -37.43 30.74
C ILE A 2 52.65 -37.91 29.73
N LEU A 3 52.29 -39.19 29.83
CA LEU A 3 51.24 -39.81 29.03
C LEU A 3 49.87 -39.34 29.54
N PHE A 4 49.10 -38.74 28.64
CA PHE A 4 47.72 -38.34 28.83
C PHE A 4 46.83 -39.57 29.03
N GLY A 5 46.52 -39.90 30.30
CA GLY A 5 45.43 -40.81 30.65
C GLY A 5 44.11 -40.05 30.74
N LEU A 6 43.58 -39.61 29.59
CA LEU A 6 42.18 -39.20 29.52
C LEU A 6 41.32 -40.44 29.29
N ASN A 7 40.46 -40.75 30.25
CA ASN A 7 39.54 -41.87 30.18
C ASN A 7 38.55 -41.60 29.02
N GLY A 8 38.63 -42.37 27.94
CA GLY A 8 37.84 -42.14 26.73
C GLY A 8 36.33 -42.08 26.98
N ASP A 9 35.85 -42.82 27.99
CA ASP A 9 34.45 -42.85 28.40
C ASP A 9 33.98 -41.56 29.09
N GLU A 10 34.87 -40.90 29.86
CA GLU A 10 34.55 -39.59 30.47
C GLU A 10 34.44 -38.51 29.39
N VAL A 11 35.36 -38.50 28.43
CA VAL A 11 35.34 -37.55 27.31
C VAL A 11 34.11 -37.74 26.44
N ALA A 12 33.72 -38.99 26.15
CA ALA A 12 32.52 -39.32 25.38
C ALA A 12 31.23 -38.91 26.12
N THR A 13 31.17 -39.11 27.44
CA THR A 13 30.01 -38.73 28.25
C THR A 13 29.83 -37.22 28.34
N ASP A 14 30.91 -36.47 28.54
CA ASP A 14 30.87 -35.01 28.55
C ASP A 14 30.55 -34.41 27.18
N TYR A 15 31.06 -35.01 26.11
CA TYR A 15 30.71 -34.61 24.75
C TYR A 15 29.22 -34.84 24.46
N THR A 16 28.69 -36.00 24.86
CA THR A 16 27.27 -36.34 24.72
C THR A 16 26.38 -35.38 25.52
N LYS A 17 26.75 -35.07 26.77
CA LYS A 17 26.03 -34.07 27.59
C LYS A 17 26.01 -32.70 26.90
N ARG A 18 27.15 -32.22 26.39
CA ARG A 18 27.24 -30.92 25.70
C ARG A 18 26.37 -30.88 24.44
N ILE A 19 26.36 -31.94 23.64
CA ILE A 19 25.48 -32.04 22.47
C ILE A 19 24.01 -31.96 22.88
N ILE A 20 23.60 -32.78 23.86
CA ILE A 20 22.22 -32.79 24.35
C ILE A 20 21.80 -31.42 24.88
N THR A 21 22.64 -30.78 25.70
CA THR A 21 22.38 -29.43 26.22
C THR A 21 22.27 -28.42 25.08
N THR A 22 23.14 -28.48 24.08
CA THR A 22 23.11 -27.56 22.93
C THR A 22 21.83 -27.71 22.13
N ILE A 23 21.41 -28.94 21.85
CA ILE A 23 20.15 -29.23 21.14
C ILE A 23 18.95 -28.74 21.96
N LEU A 24 18.92 -28.98 23.27
CA LEU A 24 17.86 -28.52 24.15
C LEU A 24 17.77 -26.99 24.19
N VAL A 25 18.89 -26.30 24.31
CA VAL A 25 18.93 -24.82 24.29
C VAL A 25 18.47 -24.29 22.93
N ALA A 26 18.93 -24.88 21.82
CA ALA A 26 18.52 -24.48 20.48
C ALA A 26 17.00 -24.69 20.26
N ALA A 27 16.48 -25.85 20.66
CA ALA A 27 15.07 -26.19 20.52
C ALA A 27 14.17 -25.29 21.38
N THR A 28 14.55 -25.07 22.64
CA THR A 28 13.79 -24.21 23.57
C THR A 28 13.80 -22.75 23.14
N THR A 29 14.95 -22.22 22.73
CA THR A 29 15.07 -20.84 22.24
C THR A 29 14.27 -20.64 20.94
N SER A 30 14.34 -21.61 20.03
CA SER A 30 13.58 -21.57 18.77
C SER A 30 12.07 -21.63 19.02
N ALA A 31 11.62 -22.53 19.89
CA ALA A 31 10.21 -22.66 20.25
C ALA A 31 9.68 -21.40 20.95
N ALA A 32 10.44 -20.85 21.92
CA ALA A 32 10.07 -19.61 22.59
C ALA A 32 9.95 -18.43 21.61
N THR A 33 10.92 -18.30 20.69
CA THR A 33 10.91 -17.25 19.66
C THR A 33 9.72 -17.40 18.70
N PHE A 34 9.41 -18.63 18.28
CA PHE A 34 8.27 -18.93 17.41
C PHE A 34 6.93 -18.60 18.11
N LEU A 35 6.75 -19.04 19.35
CA LEU A 35 5.52 -18.78 20.11
C LEU A 35 5.32 -17.28 20.36
N PHE A 36 6.41 -16.56 20.67
CA PHE A 36 6.36 -15.11 20.86
C PHE A 36 6.00 -14.37 19.57
N THR A 37 6.64 -14.69 18.45
CA THR A 37 6.35 -14.05 17.15
C THR A 37 4.94 -14.36 16.67
N TRP A 38 4.47 -15.60 16.82
CA TRP A 38 3.10 -16.01 16.49
C TRP A 38 2.05 -15.28 17.34
N TRP A 39 2.24 -15.23 18.66
CA TRP A 39 1.33 -14.53 19.56
C TRP A 39 1.26 -13.03 19.24
N TRP A 40 2.43 -12.40 19.01
CA TRP A 40 2.52 -10.99 18.65
C TRP A 40 1.81 -10.68 17.32
N ALA A 41 2.06 -11.48 16.28
CA ALA A 41 1.42 -11.33 14.98
C ALA A 41 -0.11 -11.47 15.09
N ARG A 42 -0.60 -12.48 15.84
CA ARG A 42 -2.04 -12.68 16.06
C ARG A 42 -2.67 -11.53 16.83
N ARG A 43 -2.01 -11.01 17.87
CA ARG A 43 -2.50 -9.85 18.63
C ARG A 43 -2.59 -8.61 17.75
N ARG A 44 -1.59 -8.35 16.91
CA ARG A 44 -1.59 -7.23 15.96
C ARG A 44 -2.71 -7.35 14.93
N ALA A 45 -2.89 -8.51 14.33
CA ALA A 45 -3.97 -8.77 13.38
C ALA A 45 -5.36 -8.57 14.01
N HIS A 46 -5.53 -9.03 15.26
CA HIS A 46 -6.78 -8.81 15.99
C HIS A 46 -7.01 -7.32 16.29
N GLN A 47 -5.97 -6.58 16.70
CA GLN A 47 -6.09 -5.13 16.91
C GLN A 47 -6.47 -4.38 15.63
N GLN A 48 -5.87 -4.73 14.49
CA GLN A 48 -6.23 -4.13 13.19
C GLN A 48 -7.67 -4.44 12.78
N TRP A 49 -8.14 -5.67 13.05
CA TRP A 49 -9.52 -6.06 12.81
C TRP A 49 -10.50 -5.24 13.65
N HIS A 50 -10.20 -5.05 14.94
CA HIS A 50 -11.03 -4.24 15.85
C HIS A 50 -10.97 -2.75 15.56
N SER A 51 -9.81 -2.22 15.13
CA SER A 51 -9.69 -0.81 14.75
C SER A 51 -10.31 -0.50 13.39
N LYS A 52 -10.63 -1.51 12.57
CA LYS A 52 -11.10 -1.37 11.19
C LYS A 52 -10.18 -0.46 10.33
N GLU A 53 -8.89 -0.47 10.67
CA GLU A 53 -7.85 0.29 9.97
C GLU A 53 -7.03 -0.65 9.08
N PHE A 54 -7.33 -0.65 7.78
CA PHE A 54 -6.60 -1.43 6.77
C PHE A 54 -5.54 -0.54 6.12
N LEU A 55 -4.57 -0.09 6.92
CA LEU A 55 -3.47 0.79 6.49
C LEU A 55 -2.24 0.00 5.98
N ASP A 56 -2.27 -1.32 6.12
CA ASP A 56 -1.22 -2.25 5.71
C ASP A 56 -1.31 -2.67 4.24
N ARG A 57 -2.40 -2.28 3.55
CA ARG A 57 -2.59 -2.53 2.12
C ARG A 57 -2.86 -1.22 1.40
N ILE A 58 -2.45 -1.18 0.14
CA ILE A 58 -2.72 -0.09 -0.78
C ILE A 58 -3.51 -0.62 -1.96
N ILE A 59 -4.67 -0.01 -2.18
CA ILE A 59 -5.55 -0.32 -3.31
C ILE A 59 -5.34 0.78 -4.36
N VAL A 60 -4.88 0.40 -5.55
CA VAL A 60 -4.90 1.32 -6.70
C VAL A 60 -6.25 1.17 -7.38
N SER A 61 -7.01 2.25 -7.42
CA SER A 61 -8.33 2.27 -8.06
C SER A 61 -8.37 3.25 -9.23
N LEU A 62 -8.90 2.77 -10.35
CA LEU A 62 -9.23 3.54 -11.53
C LEU A 62 -10.66 4.06 -11.43
N ASN A 63 -10.81 5.39 -11.51
CA ASN A 63 -12.09 6.09 -11.46
C ASN A 63 -12.47 6.52 -12.87
N ILE A 64 -13.57 5.96 -13.37
CA ILE A 64 -14.04 6.15 -14.74
C ILE A 64 -15.40 6.84 -14.68
N PHE A 65 -15.51 7.98 -15.35
CA PHE A 65 -16.79 8.60 -15.64
C PHE A 65 -17.24 8.19 -17.04
N ASN A 66 -18.34 7.47 -17.13
CA ASN A 66 -18.92 7.06 -18.41
C ASN A 66 -20.45 6.97 -18.29
N ASP A 67 -21.18 7.47 -19.29
CA ASP A 67 -22.65 7.48 -19.34
C ASP A 67 -23.32 8.08 -18.10
N GLY A 68 -22.68 9.09 -17.49
CA GLY A 68 -23.15 9.71 -16.26
C GLY A 68 -22.93 8.88 -14.99
N TYR A 69 -22.25 7.74 -15.08
CA TYR A 69 -21.88 6.89 -13.94
C TYR A 69 -20.45 7.12 -13.48
N LEU A 70 -20.23 7.07 -12.17
CA LEU A 70 -18.92 6.76 -11.59
C LEU A 70 -18.76 5.24 -11.50
N LYS A 71 -17.82 4.71 -12.28
CA LYS A 71 -17.36 3.32 -12.20
C LYS A 71 -16.00 3.27 -11.51
N ILE A 72 -15.87 2.42 -10.51
CA ILE A 72 -14.61 2.22 -9.76
C ILE A 72 -14.09 0.82 -10.08
N ARG A 73 -12.84 0.72 -10.56
CA ARG A 73 -12.20 -0.57 -10.85
C ARG A 73 -10.86 -0.65 -10.12
N THR A 74 -10.58 -1.77 -9.47
CA THR A 74 -9.29 -2.01 -8.86
C THR A 74 -8.29 -2.39 -9.95
N VAL A 75 -7.18 -1.66 -10.03
CA VAL A 75 -6.05 -1.98 -10.94
C VAL A 75 -5.17 -3.04 -10.27
N LEU A 76 -4.82 -2.79 -9.01
CA LEU A 76 -4.07 -3.73 -8.17
C LEU A 76 -4.37 -3.48 -6.68
N GLU A 77 -4.12 -4.49 -5.87
CA GLU A 77 -4.13 -4.40 -4.42
C GLU A 77 -2.93 -5.19 -3.87
N ARG A 78 -2.02 -4.50 -3.20
CA ARG A 78 -0.76 -5.07 -2.67
C ARG A 78 -0.54 -4.65 -1.22
N SER A 79 0.32 -5.36 -0.51
CA SER A 79 0.75 -4.90 0.81
C SER A 79 1.53 -3.58 0.68
N ILE A 80 1.50 -2.75 1.71
CA ILE A 80 2.23 -1.48 1.70
C ILE A 80 3.76 -1.71 1.62
N ASP A 81 4.25 -2.80 2.19
CA ASP A 81 5.65 -3.22 2.11
C ASP A 81 6.08 -3.72 0.73
N GLU A 82 5.16 -4.22 -0.10
CA GLU A 82 5.44 -4.57 -1.49
C GLU A 82 5.59 -3.33 -2.40
N ILE A 83 4.89 -2.23 -2.07
CA ILE A 83 4.96 -0.99 -2.87
C ILE A 83 6.08 -0.07 -2.38
N PHE A 84 6.20 0.12 -1.08
CA PHE A 84 7.15 1.06 -0.49
C PHE A 84 8.39 0.32 0.02
N LEU A 85 9.50 0.45 -0.70
CA LEU A 85 10.73 -0.35 -0.51
C LEU A 85 11.46 -0.10 0.82
N ASN A 86 11.07 0.90 1.61
CA ASN A 86 11.69 1.18 2.91
C ASN A 86 10.67 1.59 3.98
N LYS A 87 11.03 1.34 5.25
CA LYS A 87 10.15 1.61 6.40
C LYS A 87 9.86 3.10 6.61
N VAL A 88 10.80 3.97 6.26
CA VAL A 88 10.61 5.44 6.38
C VAL A 88 9.48 5.92 5.47
N ALA A 89 9.40 5.42 4.25
CA ALA A 89 8.32 5.74 3.31
C ALA A 89 6.97 5.22 3.83
N ILE A 90 6.94 4.01 4.38
CA ILE A 90 5.74 3.43 5.00
C ILE A 90 5.26 4.28 6.18
N ASP A 91 6.17 4.70 7.07
CA ASP A 91 5.84 5.54 8.22
C ASP A 91 5.30 6.91 7.79
N LYS A 92 5.85 7.49 6.71
CA LYS A 92 5.34 8.74 6.12
C LYS A 92 3.93 8.56 5.56
N VAL A 93 3.67 7.47 4.83
CA VAL A 93 2.32 7.15 4.32
C VAL A 93 1.34 6.93 5.47
N TRP A 94 1.70 6.19 6.52
CA TRP A 94 0.84 6.01 7.69
C TRP A 94 0.56 7.31 8.42
N THR A 95 1.58 8.15 8.58
CA THR A 95 1.43 9.48 9.21
C THR A 95 0.45 10.33 8.41
N ALA A 96 0.63 10.41 7.08
CA ALA A 96 -0.26 11.16 6.21
C ALA A 96 -1.68 10.56 6.17
N ALA A 97 -1.81 9.23 6.15
CA ALA A 97 -3.10 8.53 6.17
C ALA A 97 -3.89 8.79 7.47
N ARG A 98 -3.20 8.85 8.62
CA ARG A 98 -3.84 9.18 9.91
C ARG A 98 -4.25 10.65 10.01
N ALA A 99 -3.54 11.53 9.30
CA ALA A 99 -3.87 12.94 9.22
C ALA A 99 -5.08 13.25 8.31
N THR A 100 -5.58 12.28 7.53
CA THR A 100 -6.77 12.51 6.72
C THR A 100 -8.05 12.58 7.57
N THR A 101 -8.97 13.37 7.07
CA THR A 101 -10.31 13.58 7.66
C THR A 101 -11.38 13.42 6.58
N LEU A 102 -12.65 13.40 6.98
CA LEU A 102 -13.77 13.39 6.02
C LEU A 102 -13.76 14.61 5.09
N ALA A 103 -13.34 15.77 5.61
CA ALA A 103 -13.25 17.00 4.81
C ALA A 103 -12.02 16.99 3.89
N ASN A 104 -10.91 16.39 4.35
CA ASN A 104 -9.64 16.32 3.63
C ASN A 104 -9.19 14.86 3.50
N PRO A 105 -9.74 14.10 2.52
CA PRO A 105 -9.43 12.69 2.33
C PRO A 105 -8.14 12.43 1.54
N VAL A 106 -7.62 13.45 0.84
CA VAL A 106 -6.31 13.39 0.17
C VAL A 106 -5.20 13.47 1.22
N MET A 107 -4.20 12.60 1.11
CA MET A 107 -3.12 12.54 2.09
C MET A 107 -2.29 13.83 2.06
N PRO A 108 -2.10 14.52 3.20
CA PRO A 108 -1.28 15.73 3.27
C PRO A 108 0.21 15.37 3.30
N ILE A 109 0.76 15.04 2.14
CA ILE A 109 2.17 14.64 2.00
C ILE A 109 3.06 15.92 1.94
N PRO A 110 4.16 16.00 2.72
CA PRO A 110 5.12 17.08 2.61
C PRO A 110 5.72 17.19 1.19
N LYS A 111 5.94 18.40 0.69
CA LYS A 111 6.40 18.65 -0.69
C LYS A 111 7.61 17.82 -1.09
N ASP A 112 8.61 17.78 -0.22
CA ASP A 112 9.88 17.07 -0.45
C ASP A 112 9.72 15.55 -0.58
N ASP A 113 8.60 15.00 -0.11
CA ASP A 113 8.31 13.56 -0.11
C ASP A 113 7.36 13.13 -1.24
N ARG A 114 6.59 14.06 -1.81
CA ARG A 114 5.50 13.76 -2.77
C ARG A 114 5.99 12.91 -3.93
N TRP A 115 7.04 13.37 -4.59
CA TRP A 115 7.58 12.67 -5.76
C TRP A 115 8.02 11.25 -5.41
N PHE A 116 8.77 11.05 -4.33
CA PHE A 116 9.26 9.73 -3.94
C PHE A 116 8.12 8.76 -3.61
N LEU A 117 7.15 9.20 -2.79
CA LEU A 117 6.03 8.35 -2.39
C LEU A 117 5.13 8.00 -3.58
N LEU A 118 4.83 8.97 -4.44
CA LEU A 118 4.01 8.73 -5.63
C LEU A 118 4.74 7.87 -6.67
N ASN A 119 6.06 8.02 -6.79
CA ASN A 119 6.87 7.25 -7.75
C ASN A 119 6.91 5.76 -7.40
N PHE A 120 6.94 5.39 -6.12
CA PHE A 120 6.80 3.98 -5.70
C PHE A 120 5.50 3.37 -6.22
N VAL A 121 4.40 4.10 -6.08
CA VAL A 121 3.09 3.65 -6.55
C VAL A 121 3.04 3.64 -8.07
N LEU A 122 3.61 4.66 -8.74
CA LEU A 122 3.69 4.73 -10.20
C LEU A 122 4.41 3.50 -10.77
N ASN A 123 5.52 3.07 -10.18
CA ASN A 123 6.25 1.90 -10.64
C ASN A 123 5.37 0.64 -10.57
N ALA A 124 4.67 0.44 -9.45
CA ALA A 124 3.74 -0.68 -9.29
C ALA A 124 2.58 -0.61 -10.30
N VAL A 125 2.10 0.58 -10.64
CA VAL A 125 1.05 0.78 -11.66
C VAL A 125 1.59 0.53 -13.07
N ALA A 126 2.80 1.02 -13.39
CA ALA A 126 3.42 0.92 -14.70
C ALA A 126 3.60 -0.54 -15.14
N GLU A 127 3.91 -1.45 -14.20
CA GLU A 127 3.98 -2.90 -14.43
C GLU A 127 2.74 -3.46 -15.17
N HIS A 128 1.55 -2.90 -14.91
CA HIS A 128 0.31 -3.37 -15.52
C HIS A 128 0.05 -2.83 -16.93
N PHE A 129 0.79 -1.81 -17.35
CA PHE A 129 0.61 -1.13 -18.64
C PHE A 129 1.81 -1.29 -19.59
N VAL A 130 2.77 -2.13 -19.25
CA VAL A 130 3.99 -2.38 -20.05
C VAL A 130 3.65 -2.80 -21.49
N ASN A 131 2.65 -3.67 -21.67
CA ASN A 131 2.27 -4.17 -22.99
C ASN A 131 1.88 -3.04 -23.96
N GLY A 132 1.15 -2.03 -23.51
CA GLY A 132 0.76 -0.91 -24.36
C GLY A 132 1.97 -0.07 -24.77
N HIS A 133 2.92 0.15 -23.88
CA HIS A 133 4.15 0.89 -24.19
C HIS A 133 5.04 0.12 -25.17
N ILE A 134 5.16 -1.21 -25.02
CA ILE A 134 5.88 -2.05 -25.99
C ILE A 134 5.22 -1.99 -27.37
N ARG A 135 3.89 -2.00 -27.43
CA ARG A 135 3.15 -1.87 -28.69
C ARG A 135 3.38 -0.51 -29.33
N GLN A 136 3.38 0.56 -28.55
CA GLN A 136 3.68 1.91 -29.02
C GLN A 136 5.10 1.99 -29.61
N ASP A 137 6.10 1.45 -28.89
CA ASP A 137 7.50 1.40 -29.32
C ASP A 137 7.67 0.58 -30.61
N ALA A 138 6.92 -0.51 -30.75
CA ALA A 138 6.84 -1.31 -31.97
C ALA A 138 6.06 -0.66 -33.12
N GLY A 139 5.62 0.60 -32.99
CA GLY A 139 4.86 1.33 -34.01
C GLY A 139 3.43 0.82 -34.20
N GLN A 140 2.91 0.02 -33.28
CA GLN A 140 1.53 -0.45 -33.33
C GLN A 140 0.55 0.63 -32.85
N PRO A 141 -0.70 0.65 -33.36
CA PRO A 141 -1.71 1.57 -32.89
C PRO A 141 -2.05 1.29 -31.42
N VAL A 142 -1.93 2.32 -30.59
CA VAL A 142 -2.31 2.35 -29.18
C VAL A 142 -3.10 3.62 -28.89
N THR A 143 -3.90 3.60 -27.82
CA THR A 143 -4.51 4.82 -27.29
C THR A 143 -3.70 5.30 -26.09
N THR A 144 -3.23 6.54 -26.18
CA THR A 144 -2.49 7.18 -25.09
C THR A 144 -3.44 7.98 -24.21
N VAL A 145 -3.39 7.74 -22.91
CA VAL A 145 -4.25 8.41 -21.92
C VAL A 145 -3.39 8.89 -20.75
N ARG A 146 -3.62 10.12 -20.31
CA ARG A 146 -2.95 10.71 -19.14
C ARG A 146 -3.80 10.54 -17.90
N TYR A 147 -3.26 9.92 -16.87
CA TYR A 147 -3.90 9.75 -15.56
C TYR A 147 -3.19 10.59 -14.51
N ALA A 148 -3.95 11.20 -13.61
CA ALA A 148 -3.44 11.75 -12.36
C ALA A 148 -3.48 10.66 -11.28
N LEU A 149 -2.33 10.42 -10.65
CA LEU A 149 -2.13 9.51 -9.52
C LEU A 149 -1.94 10.31 -8.23
N PHE A 150 -2.67 9.95 -7.19
CA PHE A 150 -2.53 10.57 -5.87
C PHE A 150 -2.96 9.61 -4.75
N LEU A 151 -2.50 9.88 -3.53
CA LEU A 151 -2.78 9.07 -2.34
C LEU A 151 -3.91 9.66 -1.50
N THR A 152 -4.76 8.79 -1.00
CA THR A 152 -5.92 9.13 -0.18
C THR A 152 -6.06 8.14 0.97
N CYS A 153 -6.68 8.57 2.06
CA CYS A 153 -7.20 7.66 3.07
C CYS A 153 -8.64 8.06 3.36
N GLU A 154 -9.56 7.41 2.64
CA GLU A 154 -10.99 7.65 2.78
C GLU A 154 -11.51 6.87 4.00
N LEU A 155 -12.39 7.50 4.78
CA LEU A 155 -13.27 6.81 5.72
C LEU A 155 -14.52 6.42 4.94
N VAL A 156 -14.74 5.12 4.74
CA VAL A 156 -15.86 4.64 3.91
C VAL A 156 -16.94 4.01 4.78
N GLY A 157 -18.19 4.41 4.52
CA GLY A 157 -19.40 3.85 5.12
C GLY A 157 -19.58 4.16 6.61
N ASP A 158 -20.69 3.67 7.17
CA ASP A 158 -21.08 3.92 8.56
C ASP A 158 -20.07 3.36 9.57
N GLU A 159 -19.37 2.30 9.17
CA GLU A 159 -18.34 1.65 9.98
C GLU A 159 -17.00 2.40 9.98
N ARG A 160 -16.88 3.52 9.25
CA ARG A 160 -15.71 4.41 9.19
C ARG A 160 -14.40 3.68 8.90
N ILE A 161 -14.45 2.70 8.00
CA ILE A 161 -13.29 1.90 7.65
C ILE A 161 -12.25 2.78 6.94
N ARG A 162 -11.04 2.87 7.49
CA ARG A 162 -9.92 3.59 6.88
C ARG A 162 -9.15 2.67 5.95
N LYS A 163 -9.02 3.09 4.69
CA LYS A 163 -8.24 2.37 3.67
C LYS A 163 -7.31 3.32 2.95
N VAL A 164 -6.04 2.95 2.85
CA VAL A 164 -5.08 3.66 2.00
C VAL A 164 -5.38 3.32 0.54
N ARG A 165 -5.58 4.34 -0.28
CA ARG A 165 -5.82 4.17 -1.71
C ARG A 165 -4.97 5.10 -2.54
N ALA A 166 -4.47 4.55 -3.63
CA ALA A 166 -3.96 5.31 -4.75
C ALA A 166 -5.09 5.45 -5.78
N MET A 167 -5.44 6.68 -6.12
CA MET A 167 -6.47 6.94 -7.12
C MET A 167 -5.86 7.29 -8.44
N LEU A 168 -6.36 6.64 -9.49
CA LEU A 168 -6.14 7.00 -10.89
C LEU A 168 -7.44 7.58 -11.43
N ILE A 169 -7.35 8.72 -12.09
CA ILE A 169 -8.42 9.39 -12.83
C ILE A 169 -7.79 10.13 -14.00
N ARG A 170 -8.47 10.26 -15.14
CA ARG A 170 -7.88 10.99 -16.25
C ARG A 170 -7.53 12.41 -15.81
N ALA A 171 -6.34 12.88 -16.16
CA ALA A 171 -5.81 14.15 -15.68
C ALA A 171 -6.67 15.34 -16.15
N ASP A 172 -7.22 15.26 -17.37
CA ASP A 172 -8.15 16.27 -17.90
C ASP A 172 -9.48 16.29 -17.13
N LEU A 173 -10.05 15.12 -16.82
CA LEU A 173 -11.25 15.02 -16.00
C LEU A 173 -11.03 15.49 -14.56
N LEU A 174 -9.83 15.35 -14.00
CA LEU A 174 -9.54 15.89 -12.67
C LEU A 174 -9.36 17.42 -12.72
N ALA A 175 -8.71 17.93 -13.77
CA ALA A 175 -8.52 19.36 -13.98
C ALA A 175 -9.86 20.09 -14.14
N ASP A 176 -10.75 19.55 -14.97
CA ASP A 176 -12.10 20.04 -15.17
C ASP A 176 -13.15 19.05 -14.68
N PHE A 177 -13.22 18.92 -13.34
CA PHE A 177 -14.10 17.95 -12.72
C PHE A 177 -15.58 18.19 -13.06
N PRO A 178 -16.27 17.23 -13.71
CA PRO A 178 -17.61 17.47 -14.25
C PRO A 178 -18.73 17.47 -13.20
N TYR A 179 -18.42 17.05 -11.97
CA TYR A 179 -19.39 16.85 -10.89
C TYR A 179 -19.09 17.72 -9.68
N LYS A 180 -18.66 18.99 -9.88
CA LYS A 180 -18.37 19.95 -8.79
C LYS A 180 -19.59 20.13 -7.88
N ASP A 181 -20.75 20.39 -8.47
CA ASP A 181 -21.99 20.72 -7.73
C ASP A 181 -23.09 19.65 -7.87
N SER A 182 -22.84 18.57 -8.61
CA SER A 182 -23.83 17.53 -8.92
C SER A 182 -23.31 16.13 -8.62
N MET A 183 -24.21 15.17 -8.39
CA MET A 183 -23.84 13.78 -8.13
C MET A 183 -24.06 12.93 -9.39
N PRO A 184 -23.06 12.14 -9.85
CA PRO A 184 -23.29 11.17 -10.91
C PRO A 184 -24.17 10.02 -10.43
N LYS A 185 -24.61 9.19 -11.37
CA LYS A 185 -25.14 7.87 -11.01
C LYS A 185 -24.02 7.02 -10.41
N LEU A 186 -24.37 6.23 -9.40
CA LEU A 186 -23.40 5.41 -8.67
C LEU A 186 -23.70 3.94 -8.90
N GLU A 187 -22.65 3.12 -9.09
CA GLU A 187 -22.81 1.65 -9.10
C GLU A 187 -23.27 1.13 -7.73
N ASN A 188 -22.82 1.77 -6.65
CA ASN A 188 -23.24 1.48 -5.28
C ASN A 188 -23.44 2.78 -4.48
N PRO A 189 -24.38 2.84 -3.52
CA PRO A 189 -24.65 4.04 -2.73
C PRO A 189 -23.43 4.62 -2.00
N TRP A 190 -22.55 3.75 -1.49
CA TRP A 190 -21.32 4.15 -0.78
C TRP A 190 -20.21 4.70 -1.69
N HIS A 191 -20.40 4.71 -3.02
CA HIS A 191 -19.47 5.43 -3.92
C HIS A 191 -19.66 6.96 -3.86
N SER A 192 -20.65 7.46 -3.13
CA SER A 192 -20.84 8.89 -2.89
C SER A 192 -19.64 9.53 -2.17
N ASP A 193 -19.04 8.82 -1.20
CA ASP A 193 -17.80 9.24 -0.53
C ASP A 193 -16.66 9.48 -1.53
N ARG A 194 -16.57 8.66 -2.58
CA ARG A 194 -15.57 8.80 -3.64
C ARG A 194 -15.73 10.11 -4.41
N ILE A 195 -16.96 10.54 -4.66
CA ILE A 195 -17.22 11.81 -5.35
C ILE A 195 -16.79 12.99 -4.49
N VAL A 196 -17.05 12.94 -3.18
CA VAL A 196 -16.55 13.96 -2.25
C VAL A 196 -15.02 14.02 -2.30
N THR A 197 -14.35 12.86 -2.24
CA THR A 197 -12.89 12.78 -2.37
C THR A 197 -12.38 13.37 -3.69
N LEU A 198 -13.01 13.02 -4.81
CA LEU A 198 -12.59 13.49 -6.14
C LEU A 198 -12.79 15.01 -6.33
N ARG A 199 -13.82 15.61 -5.71
CA ARG A 199 -13.99 17.07 -5.70
C ARG A 199 -12.85 17.77 -4.97
N GLN A 200 -12.53 17.27 -3.76
CA GLN A 200 -11.40 17.80 -2.99
C GLN A 200 -10.07 17.61 -3.72
N ALA A 201 -9.89 16.46 -4.36
CA ALA A 201 -8.73 16.21 -5.20
C ALA A 201 -8.65 17.16 -6.40
N ALA A 202 -9.77 17.45 -7.07
CA ALA A 202 -9.81 18.39 -8.19
C ALA A 202 -9.42 19.81 -7.76
N GLU A 203 -9.92 20.28 -6.62
CA GLU A 203 -9.52 21.58 -6.07
C GLU A 203 -8.03 21.61 -5.69
N LEU A 204 -7.54 20.53 -5.05
CA LEU A 204 -6.15 20.44 -4.65
C LEU A 204 -5.23 20.34 -5.87
N PHE A 205 -5.65 19.66 -6.94
CA PHE A 205 -4.88 19.53 -8.18
C PHE A 205 -4.57 20.89 -8.82
N GLN A 206 -5.50 21.85 -8.71
CA GLN A 206 -5.31 23.22 -9.19
C GLN A 206 -4.37 24.04 -8.29
N LYS A 207 -4.41 23.81 -6.96
CA LYS A 207 -3.65 24.59 -5.97
C LYS A 207 -2.23 24.06 -5.77
N GLU A 208 -2.08 22.75 -5.74
CA GLU A 208 -0.87 22.00 -5.40
C GLU A 208 -0.72 20.79 -6.34
N PRO A 209 -0.41 21.01 -7.63
CA PRO A 209 -0.31 19.94 -8.62
C PRO A 209 0.78 18.91 -8.29
N ASP A 210 1.76 19.28 -7.46
CA ASP A 210 2.83 18.40 -6.98
C ASP A 210 2.35 17.33 -5.98
N ASN A 211 1.13 17.43 -5.42
CA ASN A 211 0.48 16.32 -4.70
C ASN A 211 0.05 15.17 -5.62
N PHE A 212 0.21 15.35 -6.93
CA PHE A 212 -0.25 14.43 -7.95
C PHE A 212 0.91 14.11 -8.88
N LEU A 213 0.91 12.87 -9.36
CA LEU A 213 1.85 12.42 -10.38
C LEU A 213 1.04 12.11 -11.62
N VAL A 214 1.25 12.89 -12.68
CA VAL A 214 0.60 12.61 -13.96
C VAL A 214 1.44 11.61 -14.72
N LEU A 215 0.87 10.44 -15.00
CA LEU A 215 1.48 9.40 -15.80
C LEU A 215 0.73 9.22 -17.11
N GLU A 216 1.50 8.92 -18.15
CA GLU A 216 0.97 8.51 -19.44
C GLU A 216 0.86 6.99 -19.47
N VAL A 217 -0.25 6.49 -20.01
CA VAL A 217 -0.54 5.07 -20.14
C VAL A 217 -0.96 4.80 -21.57
N CYS A 218 -0.39 3.74 -22.15
CA CYS A 218 -0.79 3.23 -23.46
C CYS A 218 -1.66 1.98 -23.28
N VAL A 219 -2.79 1.91 -24.01
CA VAL A 219 -3.71 0.76 -24.05
C VAL A 219 -4.03 0.33 -25.48
#